data_AF-A0A7X2MMC4-F1
#
_entry.id   AF-A0A7X2MMC4-F1
#
_cell.length_a   1.000
_cell.length_b   1.000
_cell.length_c   1.000
_cell.angle_alpha   90.00
_cell.angle_beta   90.00
_cell.angle_gamma   90.00
#
_symmetry.space_group_name_H-M   'P 1'
#
loop_
_entity.id
_entity.type
_entity.pdbx_description
1 polymer ?
#
loop_
_entity_poly.entity_id
_entity_poly.type
_entity_poly.pdbx_seq_one_letter_code
_entity_poly.pdbx_strand_id
1 'polypeptide(L)' 'ADDVQRHKPEPETFLRCAELMGVTPTRCVVFEDADFGIQAAKAAGMAVVDVRLL' A
#
# COMPACT_ATOMS: atom_id res chain seq x y z
N ALA A 1 -9.14 -0.19 -9.29
CA ALA A 1 -8.32 -1.40 -9.08
C ALA A 1 -7.78 -1.96 -10.40
N ASP A 2 -8.30 -1.48 -11.53
CA ASP A 2 -7.97 -1.98 -12.88
C ASP A 2 -6.61 -1.48 -13.41
N ASP A 3 -5.95 -0.57 -12.69
CA ASP A 3 -4.66 0.00 -13.06
C ASP A 3 -3.45 -0.82 -12.61
N VAL A 4 -3.66 -2.01 -12.03
CA VAL A 4 -2.59 -2.91 -11.59
C VAL A 4 -2.81 -4.33 -12.09
N GLN A 5 -1.73 -5.02 -12.43
CA GLN A 5 -1.77 -6.42 -12.84
C GLN A 5 -1.83 -7.36 -11.64
N ARG A 6 -1.14 -7.02 -10.55
CA ARG A 6 -1.14 -7.78 -9.31
C ARG A 6 -1.89 -7.03 -8.21
N HIS A 7 -3.03 -7.57 -7.83
CA HIS A 7 -3.85 -7.03 -6.75
C HIS A 7 -3.29 -7.41 -5.37
N LYS A 8 -3.74 -6.70 -4.33
CA LYS A 8 -3.48 -7.03 -2.92
C LYS A 8 -3.66 -8.56 -2.70
N PRO A 9 -2.70 -9.25 -2.07
CA PRO A 9 -1.65 -8.72 -1.18
C PRO A 9 -0.37 -8.24 -1.86
N GLU A 10 -0.32 -8.21 -3.19
CA GLU A 10 0.85 -7.67 -3.91
C GLU A 10 0.95 -6.13 -3.77
N PRO A 11 2.16 -5.56 -3.70
CA PRO A 11 2.37 -4.16 -3.36
C PRO A 11 2.13 -3.19 -4.52
N GLU A 12 1.78 -3.69 -5.71
CA GLU A 12 1.80 -2.93 -6.96
C GLU A 12 0.97 -1.65 -6.89
N THR A 13 -0.23 -1.71 -6.31
CA THR A 13 -1.10 -0.54 -6.17
C THR A 13 -0.44 0.58 -5.37
N PHE A 14 0.26 0.25 -4.29
CA PHE A 14 0.93 1.24 -3.45
C PHE A 14 2.21 1.76 -4.09
N LEU A 15 3.03 0.87 -4.67
CA LEU A 15 4.25 1.27 -5.37
C LEU A 15 3.96 2.20 -6.55
N ARG A 16 2.91 1.89 -7.33
CA ARG A 16 2.47 2.73 -8.44
C ARG A 16 2.01 4.11 -7.97
N CYS A 17 1.31 4.17 -6.84
CA CYS A 17 0.90 5.43 -6.24
C CYS A 17 2.12 6.29 -5.82
N ALA A 18 3.11 5.69 -5.14
CA ALA A 18 4.33 6.39 -4.76
C ALA A 18 5.13 6.90 -5.98
N GLU A 19 5.22 6.08 -7.04
CA GLU A 19 5.85 6.45 -8.31
C GLU A 19 5.17 7.66 -8.95
N LEU A 20 3.83 7.63 -9.08
CA LEU A 20 3.05 8.73 -9.66
C LEU A 20 3.18 10.03 -8.87
N MET A 21 3.35 9.94 -7.55
CA MET A 21 3.57 11.09 -6.68
C MET A 21 5.04 11.54 -6.62
N GLY A 22 5.98 10.80 -7.21
CA GLY A 22 7.40 11.10 -7.16
C GLY A 22 8.01 11.01 -5.76
N VAL A 23 7.47 10.13 -4.89
CA VAL A 23 7.94 9.94 -3.52
C VAL A 23 8.45 8.51 -3.30
N THR A 24 9.40 8.35 -2.38
CA THR A 24 9.90 7.02 -2.01
C THR A 24 8.87 6.30 -1.14
N PRO A 25 8.63 4.97 -1.32
CA PRO A 25 7.66 4.23 -0.50
C PRO A 25 7.89 4.34 1.02
N THR A 26 9.13 4.44 1.45
CA THR A 26 9.52 4.63 2.86
C THR A 26 9.05 5.96 3.47
N ARG A 27 8.55 6.88 2.66
CA ARG A 27 7.95 8.16 3.07
C ARG A 27 6.41 8.15 2.99
N CYS A 28 5.81 7.00 2.70
CA CYS A 28 4.36 6.82 2.61
C CYS A 28 3.82 6.14 3.87
N VAL A 29 2.60 6.52 4.24
CA VAL A 29 1.79 5.86 5.27
C VAL A 29 0.48 5.42 4.63
N VAL A 30 0.17 4.13 4.74
CA VAL A 30 -1.08 3.55 4.24
C VAL A 30 -2.08 3.40 5.39
N PHE A 31 -3.30 3.86 5.19
CA PHE A 31 -4.43 3.57 6.09
C PHE A 31 -5.25 2.45 5.46
N GLU A 32 -5.49 1.37 6.21
CA GLU A 32 -6.16 0.18 5.67
C GLU A 32 -7.07 -0.52 6.69
N ASP A 33 -8.14 -1.16 6.20
CA ASP A 33 -9.10 -1.95 6.95
C ASP A 33 -9.08 -3.45 6.57
N ALA A 34 -8.38 -3.87 5.51
CA ALA A 34 -8.30 -5.27 5.09
C ALA A 34 -6.89 -5.87 5.24
N ASP A 35 -6.83 -7.14 5.69
CA ASP A 35 -5.56 -7.85 5.92
C ASP A 35 -4.68 -7.91 4.66
N PHE A 36 -5.28 -8.11 3.48
CA PHE A 36 -4.52 -8.13 2.22
C PHE A 36 -3.93 -6.77 1.86
N GLY A 37 -4.60 -5.65 2.18
CA GLY A 37 -3.98 -4.35 1.95
C GLY A 37 -2.92 -4.02 2.98
N ILE A 38 -3.07 -4.45 4.23
CA ILE A 38 -2.01 -4.33 5.23
C ILE A 38 -0.76 -5.11 4.79
N GLN A 39 -0.94 -6.32 4.26
CA GLN A 39 0.16 -7.12 3.70
C GLN A 39 0.80 -6.42 2.49
N ALA A 40 0.00 -5.90 1.57
CA ALA A 40 0.51 -5.16 0.41
C ALA A 40 1.28 -3.90 0.80
N ALA A 41 0.82 -3.14 1.80
CA ALA A 41 1.52 -1.96 2.30
C ALA A 41 2.89 -2.33 2.91
N LYS A 42 2.93 -3.41 3.71
CA LYS A 42 4.18 -3.95 4.28
C LYS A 42 5.13 -4.44 3.18
N ALA A 43 4.62 -5.17 2.19
CA ALA A 43 5.40 -5.64 1.05
C ALA A 43 5.95 -4.48 0.19
N ALA A 44 5.24 -3.34 0.16
CA ALA A 44 5.69 -2.11 -0.50
C ALA A 44 6.77 -1.35 0.29
N GLY A 45 7.12 -1.79 1.50
CA GLY A 45 8.06 -1.09 2.38
C GLY A 45 7.49 0.21 2.97
N MET A 46 6.17 0.32 3.08
CA MET A 46 5.48 1.50 3.61
C MET A 46 5.07 1.28 5.07
N ALA A 47 4.94 2.37 5.82
CA ALA A 47 4.27 2.34 7.12
C ALA A 47 2.76 2.09 6.91
N VAL A 48 2.12 1.41 7.86
CA VAL A 48 0.69 1.10 7.78
C VAL A 48 -0.01 1.33 9.11
N VAL A 49 -1.20 1.93 9.04
CA VAL A 49 -2.15 2.11 10.15
C VAL A 49 -3.36 1.23 9.87
N ASP A 50 -3.62 0.27 10.74
CA ASP A 50 -4.83 -0.54 10.72
C ASP A 50 -5.97 0.26 11.38
N VAL A 51 -6.93 0.71 10.58
CA VAL A 51 -8.00 1.58 11.08
C VAL A 51 -9.06 0.84 11.88
N ARG A 52 -9.02 -0.50 11.91
CA ARG A 52 -9.91 -1.31 12.76
C ARG A 52 -9.53 -1.28 14.23
N LEU A 53 -8.32 -0.79 14.54
CA LEU A 53 -7.75 -0.72 15.89
C LEU A 53 -7.75 0.70 16.47
N LEU A 54 -8.35 1.66 15.76
CA LEU A 54 -8.54 3.04 16.20
C LEU A 54 -9.94 3.21 16.80
#